data_AF-A0A956KQX3-F1
#
_entry.id   AF-A0A956KQX3-F1
#
_cell.length_a   1.000
_cell.length_b   1.000
_cell.length_c   1.000
_cell.angle_alpha   90.00
_cell.angle_beta   90.00
_cell.angle_gamma   90.00
#
_symmetry.space_group_name_H-M   'P 1'
#
loop_
_entity.id
_entity.type
_entity.pdbx_description
1 polymer ?
#
loop_
_entity_poly.entity_id
_entity_poly.type
_entity_poly.pdbx_seq_one_letter_code
_entity_poly.pdbx_strand_id
1 'polypeptide(L)'
;MTGEARSTASGTAAGRGPLLVRRREEWRQIGIVAVYWALLAAMMFVPAARSIPVFVAACYFSFLNAVVIHNHLHQGIFVDKRLNLVWRAILSFGALYPASANIPSHNLVHHHFDDDGDLDWAAP
;
A
#
# COMPACT_ATOMS: atom_id res chain seq x y z
N MET A 1 -17.84 -60.01 4.48
CA MET A 1 -19.08 -59.20 4.50
C MET A 1 -18.89 -58.20 5.63
N THR A 2 -18.71 -56.90 5.48
CA THR A 2 -19.11 -55.87 4.50
C THR A 2 -18.01 -54.78 4.62
N GLY A 3 -17.46 -54.14 3.60
CA GLY A 3 -18.11 -53.62 2.41
C GLY A 3 -18.65 -52.22 2.70
N GLU A 4 -17.80 -51.19 2.77
CA GLU A 4 -18.24 -49.83 2.43
C GLU A 4 -17.07 -48.98 1.93
N ALA A 5 -17.27 -48.49 0.71
CA ALA A 5 -16.35 -47.71 -0.08
C ALA A 5 -16.87 -46.28 -0.18
N ARG A 6 -15.92 -45.36 -0.32
CA ARG A 6 -16.02 -44.02 -0.91
C ARG A 6 -16.89 -42.98 -0.20
N SER A 7 -16.25 -41.85 0.12
CA SER A 7 -16.49 -40.63 -0.69
C SER A 7 -15.36 -39.62 -0.46
N THR A 8 -14.34 -39.68 -1.32
CA THR A 8 -13.40 -38.58 -1.54
C THR A 8 -14.13 -37.51 -2.34
N ALA A 9 -14.78 -36.56 -1.68
CA ALA A 9 -15.23 -35.33 -2.30
C ALA A 9 -14.01 -34.40 -2.44
N SER A 10 -13.20 -34.65 -3.48
CA SER A 10 -12.30 -33.65 -4.03
C SER A 10 -13.16 -32.57 -4.68
N GLY A 11 -13.58 -31.60 -3.88
CA GLY A 11 -14.16 -30.36 -4.38
C GLY A 11 -13.07 -29.62 -5.12
N THR A 12 -13.00 -29.79 -6.44
CA THR A 12 -12.19 -28.96 -7.32
C THR A 12 -12.78 -27.56 -7.27
N ALA A 13 -12.31 -26.74 -6.32
CA ALA A 13 -12.59 -25.32 -6.31
C ALA A 13 -12.06 -24.77 -7.64
N ALA A 14 -12.97 -24.46 -8.55
CA ALA A 14 -12.69 -23.86 -9.84
C ALA A 14 -11.75 -22.67 -9.62
N GLY A 15 -10.49 -22.86 -10.02
CA GLY A 15 -9.41 -21.91 -9.79
C GLY A 15 -9.73 -20.60 -10.50
N ARG A 16 -10.20 -19.61 -9.74
CA ARG A 16 -10.07 -18.21 -10.14
C ARG A 16 -8.57 -17.99 -10.24
N GLY A 17 -8.05 -17.86 -11.46
CA GLY A 17 -6.61 -17.70 -11.71
C GLY A 17 -6.02 -16.63 -10.78
N PRO A 18 -4.72 -16.70 -10.45
CA PRO A 18 -4.12 -15.82 -9.46
C PRO A 18 -4.44 -14.36 -9.80
N LEU A 19 -5.19 -13.70 -8.92
CA LEU A 19 -5.45 -12.27 -9.06
C LEU A 19 -4.09 -11.56 -9.07
N LEU A 20 -3.92 -10.59 -9.98
CA LEU A 20 -2.70 -9.77 -10.06
C LEU A 20 -2.39 -9.13 -8.71
N VAL A 21 -3.42 -8.56 -8.09
CA VAL A 21 -3.42 -8.02 -6.73
C VAL A 21 -3.91 -9.06 -5.73
N ARG A 22 -3.36 -9.04 -4.52
CA ARG A 22 -3.70 -10.03 -3.47
C ARG A 22 -5.17 -10.01 -3.11
N ARG A 23 -5.77 -8.83 -3.05
CA ARG A 23 -7.18 -8.62 -2.76
C ARG A 23 -7.77 -7.59 -3.71
N ARG A 24 -9.08 -7.62 -3.92
CA ARG A 24 -9.75 -6.67 -4.83
C ARG A 24 -9.66 -5.24 -4.30
N GLU A 25 -9.59 -5.07 -2.99
CA GLU A 25 -9.52 -3.79 -2.32
C GLU A 25 -8.21 -3.05 -2.59
N GLU A 26 -7.17 -3.77 -3.01
CA GLU A 26 -5.87 -3.19 -3.34
C GLU A 26 -5.92 -2.24 -4.55
N TRP A 27 -6.92 -2.41 -5.43
CA TRP A 27 -7.15 -1.50 -6.54
C TRP A 27 -7.43 -0.06 -6.08
N ARG A 28 -7.99 0.11 -4.88
CA ARG A 28 -8.18 1.44 -4.28
C ARG A 28 -6.85 2.13 -4.03
N GLN A 29 -5.83 1.38 -3.60
CA GLN A 29 -4.49 1.93 -3.36
C GLN A 29 -3.85 2.42 -4.67
N ILE A 30 -3.97 1.64 -5.74
CA ILE A 30 -3.50 2.02 -7.07
C ILE A 30 -4.27 3.28 -7.55
N GLY A 31 -5.59 3.31 -7.37
CA GLY A 31 -6.42 4.46 -7.73
C GLY A 31 -6.02 5.75 -7.01
N ILE A 32 -5.71 5.67 -5.70
CA ILE A 32 -5.23 6.81 -4.91
C ILE A 32 -3.95 7.40 -5.52
N VAL A 33 -2.94 6.56 -5.82
CA VAL A 33 -1.67 7.00 -6.39
C VAL A 33 -1.87 7.58 -7.79
N ALA A 34 -2.72 6.95 -8.61
CA ALA A 34 -3.03 7.45 -9.95
C ALA A 34 -3.70 8.83 -9.91
N VAL A 35 -4.68 9.03 -9.02
CA VAL A 35 -5.34 10.35 -8.85
C VAL A 35 -4.35 11.39 -8.34
N TYR A 36 -3.50 11.03 -7.38
CA TYR A 36 -2.45 11.92 -6.89
C TYR A 36 -1.56 12.43 -8.04
N TRP A 37 -1.03 11.52 -8.85
CA TRP A 37 -0.19 11.89 -9.99
C TRP A 37 -0.95 12.70 -11.04
N ALA A 38 -2.21 12.38 -11.30
CA ALA A 38 -3.05 13.14 -12.22
C ALA A 38 -3.26 14.58 -11.73
N LEU A 39 -3.47 14.80 -10.43
CA LEU A 39 -3.61 16.14 -9.85
C LEU A 39 -2.31 16.95 -10.00
N LEU A 40 -1.16 16.34 -9.72
CA LEU A 40 0.15 16.99 -9.92
C LEU A 40 0.41 17.32 -11.39
N ALA A 41 0.17 16.37 -12.29
CA ALA A 41 0.32 16.55 -13.73
C ALA A 41 -0.64 17.64 -14.25
N ALA A 42 -1.88 17.68 -13.78
CA ALA A 42 -2.84 18.71 -14.13
C ALA A 42 -2.32 20.10 -13.72
N MET A 43 -1.84 20.27 -12.49
CA MET A 43 -1.26 21.54 -12.05
C MET A 43 -0.01 21.95 -12.86
N MET A 44 0.78 20.98 -13.32
CA MET A 44 1.96 21.23 -14.14
C MET A 44 1.57 21.71 -15.55
N PHE A 45 0.71 20.97 -16.24
CA PHE A 45 0.45 21.15 -17.68
C PHE A 45 -0.82 21.95 -18.01
N VAL A 46 -1.76 22.09 -17.07
CA VAL A 46 -3.03 22.79 -17.28
C VAL A 46 -3.09 24.01 -16.37
N PRO A 47 -2.88 25.24 -16.88
CA PRO A 47 -2.89 26.45 -16.05
C PRO A 47 -4.17 26.64 -15.23
N ALA A 48 -5.34 26.26 -15.78
CA ALA A 48 -6.63 26.33 -15.09
C ALA A 48 -6.71 25.39 -13.85
N ALA A 49 -5.89 24.35 -13.78
CA ALA A 49 -5.83 23.45 -12.63
C ALA A 49 -5.03 24.02 -11.45
N ARG A 50 -4.35 25.16 -11.61
CA ARG A 50 -3.58 25.82 -10.54
C ARG A 50 -4.50 26.65 -9.63
N SER A 51 -5.46 25.96 -9.03
CA SER A 51 -6.47 26.56 -8.15
C SER A 51 -6.38 25.96 -6.75
N ILE A 52 -6.85 26.71 -5.75
CA ILE A 52 -6.84 26.28 -4.34
C ILE A 52 -7.54 24.92 -4.16
N PRO A 53 -8.72 24.63 -4.77
CA PRO A 53 -9.37 23.33 -4.59
C PRO A 53 -8.53 22.16 -5.09
N VAL A 54 -7.88 22.31 -6.25
CA VAL A 54 -7.00 21.25 -6.81
C VAL A 54 -5.77 21.07 -5.94
N PHE A 55 -5.20 22.16 -5.43
CA PHE A 55 -4.07 22.10 -4.51
C PHE A 55 -4.42 21.38 -3.21
N VAL A 56 -5.55 21.71 -2.58
CA VAL A 56 -6.04 21.03 -1.37
C VAL A 56 -6.29 19.54 -1.64
N ALA A 57 -6.89 19.20 -2.79
CA ALA A 57 -7.04 17.81 -3.19
C ALA A 57 -5.68 17.11 -3.37
N ALA A 58 -4.70 17.76 -3.99
CA ALA A 58 -3.36 17.21 -4.15
C ALA A 58 -2.67 16.97 -2.80
N CYS A 59 -2.82 17.88 -1.83
CA CYS A 59 -2.32 17.69 -0.47
C CYS A 59 -2.99 16.49 0.22
N TYR A 60 -4.31 16.36 0.11
CA TYR A 60 -5.04 15.23 0.68
C TYR A 60 -4.60 13.90 0.06
N PHE A 61 -4.49 13.83 -1.27
CA PHE A 61 -4.02 12.63 -1.96
C PHE A 61 -2.53 12.36 -1.73
N SER A 62 -1.71 13.38 -1.46
CA SER A 62 -0.33 13.22 -1.01
C SER A 62 -0.26 12.52 0.35
N PHE A 63 -1.14 12.89 1.29
CA PHE A 63 -1.27 12.18 2.57
C PHE A 63 -1.73 10.73 2.36
N LEU A 64 -2.75 10.50 1.52
CA LEU A 64 -3.19 9.14 1.21
C LEU A 64 -2.09 8.30 0.51
N ASN A 65 -1.24 8.92 -0.33
CA ASN A 65 -0.08 8.26 -0.91
C ASN A 65 0.91 7.77 0.18
N ALA A 66 1.11 8.55 1.25
CA ALA A 66 1.90 8.12 2.40
C ALA A 66 1.26 6.92 3.13
N VAL A 67 -0.08 6.91 3.28
CA VAL A 67 -0.81 5.76 3.83
C VAL A 67 -0.64 4.51 2.95
N VAL A 68 -0.71 4.66 1.62
CA VAL A 68 -0.45 3.55 0.68
C VAL A 68 0.98 3.03 0.82
N ILE A 69 1.98 3.92 0.98
CA ILE A 69 3.36 3.50 1.24
C ILE A 69 3.45 2.69 2.52
N HIS A 70 2.89 3.17 3.62
CA HIS A 70 2.87 2.46 4.89
C HIS A 70 2.26 1.05 4.74
N ASN A 71 1.08 0.96 4.12
CA ASN A 71 0.41 -0.32 3.86
C ASN A 71 1.26 -1.25 3.00
N HIS A 72 1.87 -0.74 1.92
CA HIS A 72 2.70 -1.53 1.02
C HIS A 72 3.98 -2.06 1.69
N LEU A 73 4.53 -1.33 2.65
CA LEU A 73 5.68 -1.77 3.43
C LEU A 73 5.32 -2.91 4.41
N HIS A 74 4.11 -2.88 4.98
CA HIS A 74 3.59 -3.99 5.77
C HIS A 74 3.22 -5.20 4.90
N GLN A 75 2.51 -4.98 3.80
CA GLN A 75 2.12 -6.03 2.87
C GLN A 75 2.02 -5.50 1.44
N GLY A 76 2.83 -6.08 0.55
CA GLY A 76 2.80 -5.72 -0.86
C GLY A 76 1.45 -6.00 -1.52
N ILE A 77 0.97 -5.07 -2.35
CA ILE A 77 -0.30 -5.12 -3.08
C ILE A 77 -0.39 -6.31 -4.05
N PHE A 78 0.70 -6.63 -4.72
CA PHE A 78 0.73 -7.66 -5.77
C PHE A 78 1.04 -9.04 -5.19
N VAL A 79 0.56 -10.08 -5.85
CA VAL A 79 0.97 -11.46 -5.55
C VAL A 79 2.44 -11.66 -5.94
N ASP A 80 2.87 -11.08 -7.06
CA ASP A 80 4.22 -11.18 -7.58
C ASP A 80 5.23 -10.21 -6.92
N LYS A 81 6.43 -10.70 -6.64
CA LYS A 81 7.49 -9.92 -5.97
C LYS A 81 8.07 -8.82 -6.85
N ARG A 82 8.23 -9.06 -8.16
CA ARG A 82 8.80 -8.06 -9.09
C ARG A 82 7.85 -6.88 -9.25
N LEU A 83 6.55 -7.14 -9.37
CA LEU A 83 5.53 -6.09 -9.39
C LEU A 83 5.55 -5.25 -8.12
N ASN A 84 5.74 -5.87 -6.94
CA ASN A 84 5.88 -5.12 -5.69
C ASN A 84 7.15 -4.25 -5.64
N LEU A 85 8.26 -4.68 -6.27
CA LEU A 85 9.47 -3.86 -6.39
C LEU A 85 9.27 -2.67 -7.33
N VAL A 86 8.65 -2.88 -8.50
CA VAL A 86 8.30 -1.80 -9.44
C VAL A 86 7.34 -0.82 -8.78
N TRP A 87 6.32 -1.33 -8.09
CA TRP A 87 5.38 -0.49 -7.35
C TRP A 87 6.06 0.32 -6.26
N ARG A 88 7.01 -0.27 -5.53
CA ARG A 88 7.80 0.47 -4.54
C ARG A 88 8.61 1.60 -5.17
N ALA A 89 9.13 1.41 -6.39
CA ALA A 89 9.82 2.46 -7.13
C ALA A 89 8.86 3.60 -7.53
N ILE A 90 7.65 3.26 -8.02
CA ILE A 90 6.58 4.22 -8.33
C ILE A 90 6.22 5.03 -7.08
N LEU A 91 5.98 4.37 -5.96
CA LEU A 91 5.66 5.03 -4.70
C LEU A 91 6.79 5.94 -4.21
N SER A 92 8.04 5.51 -4.36
CA SER A 92 9.21 6.33 -4.00
C SER A 92 9.31 7.59 -4.86
N PHE A 93 9.00 7.50 -6.15
CA PHE A 93 8.95 8.66 -7.03
C PHE A 93 7.87 9.64 -6.59
N GLY A 94 6.66 9.15 -6.29
CA GLY A 94 5.57 9.98 -5.78
C GLY A 94 5.88 10.64 -4.43
N ALA A 95 6.67 9.98 -3.58
CA ALA A 95 7.10 10.52 -2.29
C ALA A 95 8.31 11.46 -2.39
N LEU A 96 9.02 11.49 -3.53
CA LEU A 96 10.28 12.19 -3.73
C LEU A 96 11.42 11.72 -2.81
N TYR A 97 11.28 10.53 -2.22
CA TYR A 97 12.34 9.85 -1.45
C TYR A 97 12.10 8.33 -1.49
N PRO A 98 13.12 7.51 -1.18
CA PRO A 98 12.95 6.05 -1.16
C PRO A 98 11.88 5.61 -0.16
N ALA A 99 10.83 4.93 -0.61
CA ALA A 99 9.74 4.47 0.26
C ALA A 99 10.24 3.59 1.42
N SER A 100 11.35 2.86 1.24
CA SER A 100 11.99 2.08 2.30
C SER A 100 12.66 2.91 3.38
N ALA A 101 12.91 4.22 3.18
CA ALA A 101 13.44 5.11 4.20
C ALA A 101 12.47 5.27 5.39
N ASN A 102 11.18 5.01 5.15
CA ASN A 102 10.19 4.90 6.23
C ASN A 102 10.46 3.69 7.14
N ILE A 103 11.30 2.74 6.72
CA ILE A 103 11.68 1.60 7.56
C ILE A 103 12.69 2.00 8.65
N PRO A 104 13.87 2.53 8.29
CA PRO A 104 14.81 3.03 9.27
C PRO A 104 14.24 4.12 10.17
N SER A 105 13.40 5.04 9.68
CA SER A 105 12.85 6.11 10.52
C SER A 105 11.92 5.59 11.61
N HIS A 106 11.07 4.59 11.34
CA HIS A 106 10.28 3.95 12.40
C HIS A 106 11.16 3.13 13.34
N ASN A 107 12.15 2.42 12.79
CA ASN A 107 13.08 1.64 13.61
C ASN A 107 13.96 2.52 14.51
N LEU A 108 14.32 3.73 14.09
CA LEU A 108 15.09 4.67 14.91
C LEU A 108 14.25 5.19 16.08
N VAL A 109 12.94 5.39 15.89
CA VAL A 109 12.04 5.71 17.00
C VAL A 109 11.91 4.51 17.94
N HIS A 110 11.87 3.29 17.43
CA HIS A 110 11.80 2.09 18.27
C HIS A 110 13.12 1.68 18.95
N HIS A 111 14.28 2.18 18.52
CA HIS A 111 15.60 1.81 19.04
C HIS A 111 16.44 2.98 19.61
N HIS A 112 16.08 4.23 19.37
CA HIS A 112 16.77 5.42 19.92
C HIS A 112 16.02 5.99 21.13
N PHE A 113 14.69 5.84 21.16
CA PHE A 113 13.97 5.83 22.43
C PHE A 113 14.03 4.39 22.92
N ASP A 114 15.20 3.99 23.45
CA ASP A 114 15.15 3.02 24.52
C ASP A 114 14.19 3.64 25.54
N ASP A 115 13.03 3.02 25.64
CA ASP A 115 12.19 2.99 26.82
C ASP A 115 13.10 3.12 28.05
N ASP A 116 13.22 4.33 28.61
CA ASP A 116 13.97 4.64 29.85
C ASP A 116 13.32 3.94 31.08
N GLY A 117 12.48 2.92 30.86
CA GLY A 117 11.60 2.29 31.82
C GLY A 117 10.32 3.11 32.06
N ASP A 118 9.99 4.03 31.16
CA ASP A 118 8.82 4.90 31.31
C ASP A 118 7.65 4.33 30.52
N LEU A 119 6.54 4.11 31.22
CA LEU A 119 5.34 3.44 30.71
C LEU A 119 4.94 4.03 29.34
N ASP A 120 4.74 3.13 28.36
CA ASP A 120 4.12 3.46 27.08
C ASP A 120 2.91 4.36 27.34
N TRP A 121 2.79 5.48 26.61
CA TRP A 121 1.67 6.42 26.74
C TRP A 121 0.30 5.77 26.44
N ALA A 122 0.31 4.54 25.90
CA ALA A 122 -0.84 3.67 25.68
C ALA A 122 -0.99 2.53 26.73
N ALA A 123 -0.27 2.55 27.85
CA ALA A 123 -0.51 1.65 28.96
C ALA A 123 -1.89 1.92 29.60
N PRO A 124 -2.69 0.89 29.93
CA PRO A 124 -4.05 1.04 30.45
C PRO A 124 -4.13 1.65 31.86
#